data_AF-G3N587-F1
#
_entry.id   AF-G3N587-F1
#
_cell.length_a   1.000
_cell.length_b   1.000
_cell.length_c   1.000
_cell.angle_alpha   90.00
_cell.angle_beta   90.00
_cell.angle_gamma   90.00
#
_symmetry.space_group_name_H-M   'P 1'
#
loop_
_entity.id
_entity.type
_entity.pdbx_description
1 polymer ?
#
loop_
_entity_poly.entity_id
_entity_poly.type
_entity_poly.pdbx_seq_one_letter_code
_entity_poly.pdbx_strand_id
1 'polypeptide(L)'
;TLHDRRERRDRRRTGERKGRPTCDSLSIGAEPRVDVSRLDLRVGRILSIRRHPLADVLTVQEVEAGETAPRTVVSKPGGETQLEEGSLVVLLCNIKARKVRGVVSQARLLCCSAHDGRKELLAPPTGSSPGDRITFLNYPGNHGDKPGG
;
A
#
# COMPACT_ATOMS: atom_id res chain seq x y z
N THR A 1 -31.89 56.66 -19.59
CA THR A 1 -32.82 57.31 -18.64
C THR A 1 -33.85 56.26 -18.26
N LEU A 2 -33.60 55.46 -17.22
CA LEU A 2 -34.04 55.67 -15.83
C LEU A 2 -35.56 55.61 -15.68
N HIS A 3 -36.01 54.80 -14.70
CA HIS A 3 -37.36 54.66 -14.12
C HIS A 3 -38.25 53.57 -14.77
N ASP A 4 -38.92 52.67 -14.06
CA ASP A 4 -38.97 52.38 -12.63
C ASP A 4 -39.78 51.08 -12.43
N ARG A 5 -39.46 50.37 -11.34
CA ARG A 5 -40.38 49.70 -10.39
C ARG A 5 -41.68 49.03 -10.86
N ARG A 6 -41.79 47.72 -10.52
CA ARG A 6 -42.72 47.12 -9.51
C ARG A 6 -44.19 47.11 -9.94
N GLU A 7 -45.01 46.08 -9.74
CA GLU A 7 -45.19 45.22 -8.56
C GLU A 7 -46.36 44.23 -8.82
N ARG A 8 -46.48 43.19 -7.97
CA ARG A 8 -47.67 42.36 -7.65
C ARG A 8 -47.96 41.19 -8.62
N ARG A 9 -47.67 39.91 -8.32
CA ARG A 9 -47.81 39.05 -7.12
C ARG A 9 -49.26 38.72 -6.76
N ASP A 10 -49.69 37.49 -7.12
CA ASP A 10 -50.61 36.54 -6.44
C ASP A 10 -51.31 35.67 -7.51
N ARG A 11 -51.51 34.34 -7.47
CA ARG A 11 -51.53 33.33 -6.40
C ARG A 11 -51.37 31.91 -6.99
N ARG A 12 -50.53 31.12 -6.31
CA ARG A 12 -50.70 29.71 -5.86
C ARG A 12 -51.24 28.65 -6.85
N ARG A 13 -50.36 27.71 -7.22
CA ARG A 13 -50.72 26.28 -7.28
C ARG A 13 -49.72 25.44 -6.48
N THR A 14 -50.31 24.69 -5.56
CA THR A 14 -49.77 23.71 -4.63
C THR A 14 -49.18 22.50 -5.35
N GLY A 15 -48.09 21.91 -4.85
CA GLY A 15 -47.67 20.56 -5.28
C GLY A 15 -46.24 20.18 -4.91
N GLU A 16 -46.13 19.29 -3.93
CA GLU A 16 -45.10 18.26 -3.76
C GLU A 16 -43.70 18.60 -3.18
N ARG A 17 -43.53 18.11 -1.95
CA ARG A 17 -42.27 17.78 -1.29
C ARG A 17 -41.55 16.67 -2.08
N LYS A 18 -40.29 16.90 -2.46
CA LYS A 18 -39.33 15.81 -2.69
C LYS A 18 -37.96 16.21 -2.16
N GLY A 19 -37.31 15.22 -1.55
CA GLY A 19 -36.23 15.36 -0.60
C GLY A 19 -35.02 16.15 -1.10
N ARG A 20 -34.41 16.85 -0.14
CA ARG A 20 -33.11 17.49 -0.24
C ARG A 20 -32.08 16.40 -0.54
N PRO A 21 -31.34 16.41 -1.66
CA PRO A 21 -30.08 15.69 -1.70
C PRO A 21 -29.16 16.48 -0.77
N THR A 22 -28.82 15.89 0.37
CA THR A 22 -27.78 16.45 1.23
C THR A 22 -26.47 16.34 0.46
N CYS A 23 -26.17 17.43 -0.25
CA CYS A 23 -24.86 18.03 -0.44
C CYS A 23 -23.74 17.09 -0.01
N ASP A 24 -23.16 16.42 -1.00
CA ASP A 24 -21.80 15.93 -0.95
C ASP A 24 -20.94 17.02 -0.31
N SER A 25 -20.53 16.78 0.93
CA SER A 25 -19.40 17.49 1.49
C SER A 25 -18.16 16.93 0.80
N LEU A 26 -17.99 17.32 -0.45
CA LEU A 26 -16.74 17.24 -1.19
C LEU A 26 -15.70 17.92 -0.32
N SER A 27 -14.90 17.12 0.37
CA SER A 27 -13.70 17.55 1.07
C SER A 27 -12.67 18.01 0.03
N ILE A 28 -12.86 19.25 -0.42
CA ILE A 28 -11.86 20.07 -1.06
C ILE A 28 -10.69 20.19 -0.07
N GLY A 29 -9.52 19.69 -0.46
CA GLY A 29 -8.24 20.09 0.13
C GLY A 29 -7.78 19.34 1.38
N ALA A 30 -8.06 18.04 1.53
CA ALA A 30 -7.25 17.24 2.44
C ALA A 30 -5.90 16.95 1.76
N GLU A 31 -4.85 17.67 2.16
CA GLU A 31 -3.46 17.23 1.93
C GLU A 31 -3.38 15.72 2.27
N PRO A 32 -2.91 14.85 1.34
CA PRO A 32 -2.90 13.42 1.59
C PRO A 32 -2.02 13.14 2.81
N ARG A 33 -2.66 12.75 3.91
CA ARG A 33 -1.97 12.47 5.18
C ARG A 33 -0.84 11.48 4.92
N VAL A 34 0.37 11.86 5.30
CA VAL A 34 1.54 10.98 5.21
C VAL A 34 1.55 10.10 6.45
N ASP A 35 0.95 8.93 6.34
CA ASP A 35 0.90 7.94 7.41
C ASP A 35 1.04 6.50 6.89
N VAL A 36 1.08 5.54 7.82
CA VAL A 36 1.33 4.12 7.54
C VAL A 36 0.22 3.43 6.74
N SER A 37 -0.99 3.98 6.71
CA SER A 37 -2.11 3.41 5.90
C SER A 37 -1.82 3.43 4.40
N ARG A 38 -0.88 4.28 3.97
CA ARG A 38 -0.43 4.37 2.58
C ARG A 38 0.45 3.21 2.15
N LEU A 39 0.97 2.40 3.08
CA LEU A 39 1.85 1.28 2.77
C LEU A 39 1.02 0.02 2.50
N ASP A 40 1.29 -0.65 1.38
CA ASP A 40 0.77 -2.00 1.14
C ASP A 40 1.73 -3.00 1.79
N LEU A 41 1.46 -3.31 3.06
CA LEU A 41 2.20 -4.29 3.82
C LEU A 41 1.48 -5.63 3.80
N ARG A 42 2.20 -6.68 3.39
CA ARG A 42 1.63 -8.04 3.31
C ARG A 42 2.56 -9.07 3.90
N VAL A 43 1.97 -10.14 4.41
CA VAL A 43 2.68 -11.37 4.69
C VAL A 43 3.04 -12.05 3.36
N GLY A 44 4.28 -12.52 3.24
CA GLY A 44 4.74 -13.31 2.11
C GLY A 44 5.43 -14.59 2.54
N ARG A 45 5.52 -15.56 1.63
CA ARG A 45 6.27 -16.82 1.82
C ARG A 45 7.38 -16.93 0.81
N ILE A 46 8.59 -17.18 1.30
CA ILE A 46 9.75 -17.39 0.43
C ILE A 46 9.60 -18.76 -0.24
N LEU A 47 9.53 -18.79 -1.57
CA LEU A 47 9.42 -20.02 -2.35
C LEU A 47 10.79 -20.55 -2.77
N SER A 48 11.71 -19.65 -3.13
CA SER A 48 13.07 -20.02 -3.49
C SER A 48 14.05 -18.89 -3.20
N ILE A 49 15.30 -19.25 -2.95
CA ILE A 49 16.40 -18.30 -2.74
C ILE A 49 17.56 -18.66 -3.65
N ARG A 50 18.03 -17.71 -4.45
CA ARG A 50 19.25 -17.86 -5.27
C ARG A 50 20.21 -16.71 -5.04
N ARG A 51 21.51 -16.96 -5.25
CA ARG A 51 22.51 -15.87 -5.31
C ARG A 51 22.23 -14.98 -6.51
N HIS A 52 22.45 -13.68 -6.34
CA HIS A 52 22.27 -12.75 -7.43
C HIS A 52 23.40 -12.93 -8.47
N PRO A 53 23.10 -13.06 -9.77
CA PRO A 53 24.08 -13.47 -10.79
C PRO A 53 25.22 -12.46 -11.00
N LEU A 54 24.98 -11.18 -10.69
CA LEU A 54 25.94 -10.07 -10.86
C LEU A 54 26.31 -9.39 -9.54
N ALA A 55 26.03 -10.01 -8.38
CA ALA A 55 26.29 -9.39 -7.08
C ALA A 55 26.36 -10.41 -5.93
N ASP A 56 27.57 -10.71 -5.47
CA ASP A 56 27.80 -11.75 -4.46
C ASP A 56 27.16 -11.47 -3.10
N VAL A 57 26.95 -10.19 -2.78
CA VAL A 57 26.33 -9.74 -1.52
C VAL A 57 24.80 -9.68 -1.60
N LEU A 58 24.19 -10.01 -2.73
CA LEU A 58 22.74 -9.96 -2.92
C LEU A 58 22.19 -11.35 -3.19
N THR A 59 20.96 -11.55 -2.76
CA THR A 59 20.16 -12.72 -3.06
C THR A 59 18.88 -12.30 -3.78
N VAL A 60 18.35 -13.22 -4.59
CA VAL A 60 17.07 -13.08 -5.29
C VAL A 60 16.12 -14.11 -4.71
N GLN A 61 14.95 -13.64 -4.28
CA GLN A 61 13.86 -14.46 -3.75
C GLN A 61 12.69 -14.45 -4.73
N GLU A 62 12.04 -15.59 -4.91
CA GLU A 62 10.66 -15.62 -5.37
C GLU A 62 9.75 -15.71 -4.14
N VAL A 63 8.80 -14.79 -4.01
CA VAL A 63 7.97 -14.66 -2.79
C VAL A 63 6.49 -14.67 -3.17
N GLU A 64 5.74 -15.62 -2.61
CA GLU A 64 4.28 -15.66 -2.69
C GLU A 64 3.69 -14.57 -1.79
N ALA A 65 2.79 -13.72 -2.30
CA ALA A 65 2.21 -12.60 -1.57
C ALA A 65 0.67 -12.53 -1.70
N GLY A 66 0.03 -13.68 -1.93
CA GLY A 66 -1.43 -13.79 -2.17
C GLY A 66 -1.87 -13.27 -3.54
N GLU A 67 -0.95 -13.21 -4.50
CA GLU A 67 -1.20 -12.81 -5.89
C GLU A 67 -1.14 -14.03 -6.82
N THR A 68 -1.61 -13.88 -8.06
CA THR A 68 -1.63 -14.97 -9.04
C THR A 68 -0.23 -15.48 -9.41
N ALA A 69 0.80 -14.64 -9.23
CA ALA A 69 2.19 -14.99 -9.48
C ALA A 69 3.06 -14.53 -8.31
N PRO A 70 4.14 -15.27 -7.99
CA PRO A 70 5.14 -14.83 -7.04
C PRO A 70 5.81 -13.54 -7.49
N ARG A 71 6.28 -12.74 -6.52
CA ARG A 71 7.08 -11.55 -6.75
C ARG A 71 8.56 -11.87 -6.66
N THR A 72 9.34 -11.32 -7.59
CA THR A 72 10.80 -11.33 -7.47
C THR A 72 11.25 -10.23 -6.52
N VAL A 73 12.02 -10.58 -5.50
CA VAL A 73 12.58 -9.65 -4.50
C VAL A 73 14.09 -9.78 -4.48
N VAL A 74 14.79 -8.65 -4.51
CA VAL A 74 16.25 -8.60 -4.39
C VAL A 74 16.62 -7.95 -3.07
N SER A 75 17.34 -8.67 -2.24
CA SER A 75 17.74 -8.20 -0.92
C SER A 75 19.21 -8.48 -0.62
N LYS A 76 19.78 -7.71 0.31
CA LYS A 76 21.07 -8.02 0.93
C LYS A 76 20.76 -8.69 2.26
N PRO A 77 21.12 -9.97 2.48
CA PRO A 77 20.99 -10.58 3.80
C PRO A 77 21.84 -9.78 4.80
N GLY A 78 21.31 -9.56 6.00
CA GLY A 78 22.02 -8.87 7.07
C GLY A 78 22.38 -9.85 8.18
N GLY A 79 23.64 -9.82 8.60
CA GLY A 79 24.12 -10.65 9.72
C GLY A 79 23.94 -12.16 9.50
N GLU A 80 23.79 -12.86 10.63
CA GLU A 80 23.64 -14.32 10.77
C GLU A 80 22.23 -14.82 10.46
N THR A 81 21.25 -13.92 10.23
CA THR A 81 19.88 -14.32 9.92
C THR A 81 19.83 -14.89 8.50
N GLN A 82 19.86 -16.22 8.43
CA GLN A 82 19.73 -16.95 7.20
C GLN A 82 18.29 -16.81 6.71
N LEU A 83 18.12 -16.23 5.52
CA LEU A 83 16.87 -16.32 4.78
C LEU A 83 16.65 -17.80 4.46
N GLU A 84 15.48 -18.35 4.79
CA GLU A 84 15.16 -19.76 4.53
C GLU A 84 13.93 -19.89 3.63
N GLU A 85 13.94 -20.95 2.80
CA GLU A 85 12.80 -21.30 1.97
C GLU A 85 11.66 -21.81 2.84
N GLY A 86 10.43 -21.42 2.51
CA GLY A 86 9.24 -21.73 3.29
C GLY A 86 8.96 -20.77 4.46
N SER A 87 9.92 -19.93 4.87
CA SER A 87 9.71 -18.93 5.92
C SER A 87 8.69 -17.86 5.50
N LEU A 88 7.91 -17.41 6.48
CA LEU A 88 7.03 -16.26 6.34
C LEU A 88 7.78 -14.96 6.65
N VAL A 89 7.50 -13.92 5.88
CA VAL A 89 8.14 -12.61 5.93
C VAL A 89 7.13 -11.49 5.77
N VAL A 90 7.50 -10.27 6.11
CA VAL A 90 6.72 -9.07 5.81
C VAL A 90 7.28 -8.35 4.59
N LEU A 91 6.40 -8.01 3.64
CA LEU A 91 6.71 -7.33 2.39
C LEU A 91 6.09 -5.94 2.35
N LEU A 92 6.80 -5.01 1.70
CA LEU A 92 6.23 -3.76 1.18
C LEU A 92 5.99 -3.90 -0.34
N CYS A 93 4.72 -3.86 -0.74
CA CYS A 93 4.25 -4.29 -2.06
C CYS A 93 3.90 -3.15 -3.03
N ASN A 94 3.62 -1.93 -2.56
CA ASN A 94 3.19 -0.82 -3.42
C ASN A 94 4.32 0.15 -3.82
N ILE A 95 5.58 -0.30 -3.71
CA ILE A 95 6.73 0.46 -4.21
C ILE A 95 6.91 0.26 -5.72
N LYS A 96 7.43 1.28 -6.42
CA LYS A 96 7.81 1.15 -7.82
C LYS A 96 8.90 0.08 -7.95
N ALA A 97 8.69 -0.89 -8.85
CA ALA A 97 9.68 -1.92 -9.14
C ALA A 97 11.02 -1.28 -9.55
N ARG A 98 12.12 -1.84 -9.06
CA ARG A 98 13.47 -1.30 -9.26
C ARG A 98 14.41 -2.34 -9.80
N LYS A 99 15.15 -1.99 -10.86
CA LYS A 99 16.25 -2.82 -11.38
C LYS A 99 17.45 -2.70 -10.44
N VAL A 100 17.88 -3.83 -9.89
CA VAL A 100 19.08 -3.98 -9.06
C VAL A 100 20.04 -4.85 -9.84
N ARG A 101 21.08 -4.22 -10.42
CA ARG A 101 22.13 -4.92 -11.19
C ARG A 101 21.58 -5.94 -12.19
N GLY A 102 20.56 -5.56 -12.96
CA GLY A 102 19.98 -6.44 -13.98
C GLY A 102 18.64 -7.08 -13.58
N VAL A 103 18.45 -7.41 -12.31
CA VAL A 103 17.24 -8.10 -11.82
C VAL A 103 16.21 -7.09 -11.33
N VAL A 104 14.94 -7.26 -11.69
CA VAL A 104 13.86 -6.35 -11.26
C VAL A 104 13.28 -6.83 -9.93
N SER A 105 13.45 -6.03 -8.86
CA SER A 105 12.80 -6.24 -7.57
C SER A 105 11.43 -5.59 -7.57
N GLN A 106 10.38 -6.36 -7.30
CA GLN A 106 8.97 -5.96 -7.35
C GLN A 106 8.38 -5.67 -5.97
N ALA A 107 9.10 -5.99 -4.89
CA ALA A 107 8.77 -5.65 -3.52
C ALA A 107 10.06 -5.47 -2.70
N ARG A 108 9.91 -5.20 -1.41
CA ARG A 108 11.02 -5.15 -0.45
C ARG A 108 10.66 -5.92 0.82
N LEU A 109 11.58 -6.75 1.30
CA LEU A 109 11.49 -7.38 2.62
C LEU A 109 11.64 -6.33 3.72
N LEU A 110 10.75 -6.34 4.70
CA LEU A 110 10.90 -5.52 5.90
C LEU A 110 11.80 -6.21 6.92
N CYS A 111 12.71 -5.42 7.49
CA CYS A 111 13.65 -5.87 8.50
C CYS A 111 13.80 -4.79 9.58
N CYS A 112 14.13 -5.24 10.79
CA CYS A 112 14.69 -4.39 11.82
C CYS A 112 16.19 -4.20 11.54
N SER A 113 16.71 -3.00 11.83
CA SER A 113 18.14 -2.72 11.80
C SER A 113 18.57 -2.23 13.16
N ALA A 114 19.56 -2.89 13.75
CA ALA A 114 20.18 -2.48 15.00
C ALA A 114 21.29 -1.43 14.73
N HIS A 115 21.65 -0.66 15.77
CA HIS A 115 22.70 0.36 15.68
C HIS A 115 24.09 -0.20 15.36
N ASP A 116 24.33 -1.47 15.70
CA ASP A 116 25.57 -2.20 15.41
C ASP A 116 25.63 -2.76 13.98
N GLY A 117 24.61 -2.53 13.17
CA GLY A 117 24.55 -2.97 11.77
C GLY A 117 23.92 -4.34 11.55
N ARG A 118 23.51 -5.05 12.61
CA ARG A 118 22.70 -6.28 12.46
C ARG A 118 21.34 -5.98 11.86
N LYS A 119 20.82 -6.90 11.05
CA LYS A 119 19.47 -6.81 10.50
C LYS A 119 18.74 -8.13 10.65
N GLU A 120 17.49 -8.06 11.05
CA GLU A 120 16.64 -9.23 11.27
C GLU A 120 15.33 -9.04 10.51
N LEU A 121 14.85 -10.10 9.87
CA LEU A 121 13.57 -10.06 9.17
C LEU A 121 12.42 -9.92 10.16
N LEU A 122 11.39 -9.16 9.79
CA LEU A 122 10.14 -9.17 10.53
C LEU A 122 9.42 -10.49 10.30
N ALA A 123 9.21 -11.25 11.38
CA ALA A 123 8.40 -12.44 11.39
C ALA A 123 6.92 -12.07 11.65
N PRO A 124 5.98 -12.52 10.81
CA PRO A 124 4.56 -12.33 11.10
C PRO A 124 4.08 -13.28 12.22
N PRO A 125 2.92 -13.01 12.85
CA PRO A 125 2.35 -13.88 13.87
C PRO A 125 2.09 -15.30 13.36
N THR A 126 2.17 -16.28 14.27
CA THR A 126 1.80 -17.67 13.97
C THR A 126 0.38 -17.75 13.41
N GLY A 127 0.20 -18.55 12.35
CA GLY A 127 -1.09 -18.71 11.67
C GLY A 127 -1.34 -17.72 10.53
N SER A 128 -0.42 -16.76 10.29
CA SER A 128 -0.50 -15.89 9.12
C SER A 128 -0.35 -16.67 7.81
N SER A 129 -1.04 -16.22 6.78
CA SER A 129 -1.00 -16.77 5.42
C SER A 129 -0.42 -15.78 4.42
N PRO A 130 0.21 -16.26 3.32
CA PRO A 130 0.67 -15.39 2.25
C PRO A 130 -0.47 -14.53 1.70
N GLY A 131 -0.25 -13.22 1.64
CA GLY A 131 -1.24 -12.23 1.22
C GLY A 131 -2.00 -11.53 2.35
N ASP A 132 -1.91 -12.02 3.58
CA ASP A 132 -2.52 -11.33 4.73
C ASP A 132 -2.04 -9.89 4.81
N ARG A 133 -2.99 -8.96 4.95
CA ARG A 133 -2.71 -7.52 5.01
C ARG A 133 -2.34 -7.13 6.44
N ILE A 134 -1.26 -6.38 6.58
CA ILE A 134 -0.86 -5.78 7.85
C ILE A 134 -1.44 -4.37 7.92
N THR A 135 -2.37 -4.16 8.85
CA THR A 135 -3.06 -2.89 9.07
C THR A 135 -2.78 -2.34 10.46
N PHE A 136 -2.91 -1.02 10.62
CA PHE A 136 -2.68 -0.36 11.91
C PHE A 136 -4.00 0.24 12.40
N LEU A 137 -4.47 -0.17 13.59
CA LEU A 137 -5.78 0.18 14.12
C LEU A 137 -6.05 1.70 14.15
N ASN A 138 -5.04 2.48 14.48
CA ASN A 138 -5.14 3.95 14.58
C ASN A 138 -4.96 4.67 13.23
N TYR A 139 -4.72 3.93 12.15
CA TYR A 139 -4.50 4.47 10.80
C TYR A 139 -5.38 3.72 9.78
N PRO A 140 -6.71 3.93 9.84
CA PRO A 140 -7.62 3.33 8.86
C PRO A 140 -7.39 3.94 7.47
N GLY A 141 -7.31 3.10 6.44
CA GLY A 141 -7.15 3.54 5.05
C GLY A 141 -6.77 2.39 4.12
N ASN A 142 -7.05 2.55 2.82
CA ASN A 142 -6.54 1.65 1.80
C ASN A 142 -5.24 2.25 1.23
N HIS A 143 -4.21 1.42 1.09
CA HIS A 143 -3.04 1.76 0.30
C HIS A 143 -3.52 2.09 -1.12
N GLY A 144 -3.43 3.36 -1.50
CA GLY A 144 -4.15 3.92 -2.63
C GLY A 144 -4.18 3.01 -3.86
N ASP A 145 -5.40 2.72 -4.31
CA ASP A 145 -5.64 2.23 -5.67
C ASP A 145 -5.00 3.27 -6.60
N LYS A 146 -4.09 2.84 -7.48
CA LYS A 146 -3.63 3.75 -8.52
C LYS A 146 -4.86 4.13 -9.33
N PRO A 147 -5.21 5.42 -9.50
CA PRO A 147 -6.16 5.78 -10.54
C PRO A 147 -5.55 5.27 -11.86
N GLY A 148 -6.36 4.53 -12.62
CA GLY A 148 -5.96 3.92 -13.89
C GLY A 148 -5.21 4.92 -14.77
N GLY A 149 -4.19 4.40 -15.46
CA GLY A 149 -3.43 5.16 -16.46
C GLY A 149 -4.26 5.56 -17.67
#